data_AF-A0A3D1HKK4-F1
#
_entry.id   AF-A0A3D1HKK4-F1
#
_cell.length_a   1.000
_cell.length_b   1.000
_cell.length_c   1.000
_cell.angle_alpha   90.00
_cell.angle_beta   90.00
_cell.angle_gamma   90.00
#
_symmetry.space_group_name_H-M   'P 1'
#
loop_
_entity.id
_entity.type
_entity.pdbx_description
1 polymer ?
#
loop_
_entity_poly.entity_id
_entity_poly.type
_entity_poly.pdbx_seq_one_letter_code
_entity_poly.pdbx_strand_id
1 'polypeptide(L)'
;MRKGLIIGMLLATMSAGAVKMQQGATVVRQSDGTTITVRAFGDEDMSYFMANDGTLLYQDGTNFYIAKVNANGWLEPTEVLAHEPNARGYAEIAAAKKQNRSLFFNSIDRTAKANRIMREPMAEDNTLLPHLGKQKIPVILVEFSDVPFTVNNPKETFNKYLNGKELFNKTNDPEMGYFNSKGGFVGNYGSVGRYFSDMSFGKFTPEFDVYGPVKLSKTLKDYGAGYSAQEDMNGLLADACSAVDGDVDFSQYDSNNDGN
;
A
#
# COMPACT_ATOMS: atom_id res chain seq x y z
N MET A 1 -31.53 -54.09 12.73
CA MET A 1 -31.86 -52.65 12.71
C MET A 1 -30.57 -51.85 12.82
N ARG A 2 -29.97 -51.47 11.70
CA ARG A 2 -28.71 -50.70 11.64
C ARG A 2 -29.06 -49.22 11.68
N LYS A 3 -28.62 -48.52 12.74
CA LYS A 3 -28.70 -47.06 12.86
C LYS A 3 -27.56 -46.47 12.01
N GLY A 4 -27.90 -45.81 10.91
CA GLY A 4 -26.94 -45.03 10.11
C GLY A 4 -26.77 -43.65 10.71
N LEU A 5 -25.57 -43.35 11.21
CA LEU A 5 -25.16 -42.02 11.66
C LEU A 5 -24.68 -41.24 10.42
N ILE A 6 -25.44 -40.24 9.99
CA ILE A 6 -24.99 -39.29 8.96
C ILE A 6 -24.11 -38.25 9.67
N ILE A 7 -22.81 -38.31 9.42
CA ILE A 7 -21.84 -37.29 9.82
C ILE A 7 -21.90 -36.18 8.76
N GLY A 8 -22.54 -35.07 9.10
CA GLY A 8 -22.49 -33.83 8.30
C GLY A 8 -21.13 -33.15 8.52
N MET A 9 -20.27 -33.22 7.51
CA MET A 9 -18.99 -32.51 7.48
C MET A 9 -19.25 -31.05 7.12
N LEU A 10 -19.34 -30.18 8.14
CA LEU A 10 -19.44 -28.73 7.96
C LEU A 10 -18.05 -28.23 7.54
N LEU A 11 -17.80 -28.08 6.23
CA LEU A 11 -16.65 -27.31 5.75
C LEU A 11 -16.95 -25.83 5.98
N ALA A 12 -16.46 -25.28 7.10
CA ALA A 12 -16.32 -23.85 7.26
C ALA A 12 -15.16 -23.40 6.38
N THR A 13 -15.46 -22.94 5.17
CA THR A 13 -14.51 -22.20 4.34
C THR A 13 -14.24 -20.86 5.01
N MET A 14 -13.18 -20.80 5.82
CA MET A 14 -12.62 -19.52 6.23
C MET A 14 -11.98 -18.90 4.99
N SER A 15 -12.69 -17.95 4.38
CA SER A 15 -12.08 -17.00 3.45
C SER A 15 -11.10 -16.14 4.26
N ALA A 16 -9.85 -16.59 4.32
CA ALA A 16 -8.75 -15.74 4.73
C ALA A 16 -8.55 -14.69 3.63
N GLY A 17 -9.24 -13.56 3.76
CA GLY A 17 -8.92 -12.38 2.96
C GLY A 17 -7.48 -11.98 3.28
N ALA A 18 -6.60 -12.07 2.28
CA ALA A 18 -5.23 -11.61 2.41
C ALA A 18 -5.26 -10.09 2.69
N VAL A 19 -4.81 -9.69 3.88
CA VAL A 19 -4.58 -8.28 4.19
C VAL A 19 -3.37 -7.83 3.37
N LYS A 20 -3.47 -6.66 2.70
CA LYS A 20 -2.34 -6.02 2.01
C LYS A 20 -1.12 -6.03 2.92
N MET A 21 0.01 -6.51 2.42
CA MET A 21 1.21 -6.60 3.24
C MET A 21 1.68 -5.21 3.66
N GLN A 22 1.76 -4.96 4.96
CA GLN A 22 2.16 -3.66 5.50
C GLN A 22 3.59 -3.35 5.05
N GLN A 23 3.76 -2.24 4.32
CA GLN A 23 5.07 -1.79 3.90
C GLN A 23 5.93 -1.38 5.11
N GLY A 24 7.18 -1.81 5.09
CA GLY A 24 8.17 -1.41 6.09
C GLY A 24 9.34 -2.36 6.15
N ALA A 25 10.47 -1.84 6.63
CA ALA A 25 11.54 -2.66 7.15
C ALA A 25 11.15 -3.04 8.58
N THR A 26 10.88 -4.31 8.83
CA THR A 26 10.54 -4.82 10.16
C THR A 26 11.75 -5.57 10.71
N VAL A 27 12.18 -5.20 11.91
CA VAL A 27 13.18 -5.96 12.66
C VAL A 27 12.49 -7.15 13.30
N VAL A 28 12.84 -8.35 12.86
CA VAL A 28 12.30 -9.62 13.36
C VAL A 28 13.34 -10.28 14.25
N ARG A 29 12.92 -10.73 15.43
CA ARG A 29 13.75 -11.58 16.30
C ARG A 29 13.52 -13.06 15.96
N GLN A 30 14.60 -13.78 15.70
CA GLN A 30 14.58 -15.17 15.26
C GLN A 30 14.79 -16.14 16.42
N SER A 31 14.57 -17.43 16.18
CA SER A 31 14.65 -18.48 17.21
C SER A 31 16.03 -18.65 17.83
N ASP A 32 17.09 -18.29 17.12
CA ASP A 32 18.47 -18.31 17.59
C ASP A 32 18.85 -17.09 18.45
N GLY A 33 17.89 -16.18 18.65
CA GLY A 33 18.05 -14.95 19.43
C GLY A 33 18.58 -13.77 18.63
N THR A 34 18.97 -13.95 17.38
CA THR A 34 19.43 -12.87 16.49
C THR A 34 18.25 -12.06 15.94
N THR A 35 18.57 -10.95 15.28
CA THR A 35 17.60 -10.09 14.61
C THR A 35 17.94 -9.93 13.14
N ILE A 36 16.92 -9.83 12.30
CA ILE A 36 17.04 -9.51 10.88
C ILE A 36 16.01 -8.46 10.48
N THR A 37 16.44 -7.49 9.69
CA THR A 37 15.59 -6.49 9.05
C THR A 37 15.05 -7.05 7.75
N VAL A 38 13.73 -7.27 7.73
CA VAL A 38 13.01 -7.85 6.59
C VAL A 38 12.14 -6.78 5.95
N ARG A 39 12.20 -6.72 4.62
CA ARG A 39 11.29 -5.94 3.79
C ARG A 39 10.34 -6.87 3.08
N ALA A 40 9.06 -6.55 3.16
CA ALA A 40 8.00 -7.32 2.56
C ALA A 40 7.50 -6.61 1.29
N PHE A 41 7.30 -7.35 0.21
CA PHE A 41 6.87 -6.86 -1.09
C PHE A 41 5.70 -7.66 -1.62
N GLY A 42 4.88 -7.03 -2.46
CA GLY A 42 3.83 -7.69 -3.23
C GLY A 42 2.42 -7.34 -2.77
N ASP A 43 1.46 -8.05 -3.34
CA ASP A 43 0.02 -7.85 -3.19
C ASP A 43 -0.70 -9.17 -2.91
N GLU A 44 -2.01 -9.20 -3.15
CA GLU A 44 -2.89 -10.35 -2.94
C GLU A 44 -2.59 -11.51 -3.91
N ASP A 45 -1.93 -11.23 -5.03
CA ASP A 45 -1.66 -12.22 -6.06
C ASP A 45 -0.23 -12.78 -5.95
N MET A 46 0.71 -12.02 -5.39
CA MET A 46 2.06 -12.51 -5.14
C MET A 46 2.78 -11.69 -4.07
N SER A 47 3.41 -12.35 -3.10
CA SER A 47 4.21 -11.71 -2.05
C SER A 47 5.56 -12.38 -1.84
N TYR A 48 6.54 -11.61 -1.36
CA TYR A 48 7.89 -12.08 -1.06
C TYR A 48 8.63 -11.19 -0.06
N PHE A 49 9.71 -11.72 0.51
CA PHE A 49 10.54 -11.05 1.51
C PHE A 49 11.97 -10.87 1.03
N MET A 50 12.61 -9.77 1.46
CA MET A 50 14.01 -9.49 1.19
C MET A 50 14.73 -8.95 2.42
N ALA A 51 16.03 -9.23 2.51
CA ALA A 51 16.93 -8.50 3.40
C ALA A 51 17.32 -7.13 2.79
N ASN A 52 17.96 -6.27 3.58
CA ASN A 52 18.36 -4.91 3.15
C ASN A 52 19.33 -4.88 1.96
N ASP A 53 20.09 -5.95 1.71
CA ASP A 53 20.99 -6.07 0.54
C ASP A 53 20.31 -6.68 -0.70
N GLY A 54 19.01 -6.93 -0.61
CA GLY A 54 18.20 -7.50 -1.68
C GLY A 54 18.30 -9.02 -1.81
N THR A 55 18.84 -9.71 -0.81
CA THR A 55 18.77 -11.18 -0.76
C THR A 55 17.33 -11.63 -0.56
N LEU A 56 16.85 -12.59 -1.38
CA LEU A 56 15.50 -13.15 -1.26
C LEU A 56 15.43 -14.05 -0.03
N LEU A 57 14.36 -13.92 0.75
CA LEU A 57 14.15 -14.67 1.98
C LEU A 57 12.93 -15.59 1.86
N TYR A 58 12.98 -16.71 2.55
CA TYR A 58 11.86 -17.62 2.74
C TYR A 58 11.49 -17.62 4.23
N GLN A 59 10.23 -17.31 4.54
CA GLN A 59 9.74 -17.33 5.91
C GLN A 59 9.22 -18.72 6.26
N ASP A 60 9.68 -19.29 7.36
CA ASP A 60 9.11 -20.48 7.97
C ASP A 60 8.94 -20.26 9.48
N GLY A 61 7.69 -20.27 9.94
CA GLY A 61 7.32 -19.77 11.26
C GLY A 61 7.74 -18.30 11.46
N THR A 62 8.54 -18.06 12.49
CA THR A 62 9.10 -16.74 12.82
C THR A 62 10.49 -16.51 12.23
N ASN A 63 11.07 -17.52 11.58
CA ASN A 63 12.44 -17.47 11.08
C ASN A 63 12.47 -17.12 9.60
N PHE A 64 13.55 -16.45 9.20
CA PHE A 64 13.82 -16.14 7.80
C PHE A 64 15.08 -16.88 7.37
N TYR A 65 14.96 -17.63 6.28
CA TYR A 65 16.05 -18.38 5.68
C TYR A 65 16.43 -17.73 4.35
N ILE A 66 17.69 -17.86 3.95
CA ILE A 66 18.11 -17.46 2.60
C ILE A 66 17.33 -18.34 1.62
N ALA A 67 16.55 -17.76 0.71
CA ALA A 67 15.77 -18.56 -0.24
C ALA A 67 16.67 -19.14 -1.33
N LYS A 68 16.28 -20.27 -1.91
CA LYS A 68 16.77 -20.71 -3.23
C LYS A 68 15.69 -20.43 -4.27
N VAL A 69 16.10 -20.09 -5.48
CA VAL A 69 15.19 -19.93 -6.62
C VAL A 69 15.25 -21.21 -7.44
N ASN A 70 14.12 -21.91 -7.56
CA ASN A 70 14.05 -23.15 -8.32
C ASN A 70 13.98 -22.89 -9.84
N ALA A 71 13.97 -23.96 -10.64
CA ALA A 71 13.94 -23.86 -12.11
C ALA A 71 12.68 -23.16 -12.66
N ASN A 72 11.59 -23.13 -11.89
CA ASN A 72 10.35 -22.45 -12.25
C ASN A 72 10.32 -20.98 -11.80
N GLY A 73 11.37 -20.49 -11.14
CA GLY A 73 11.44 -19.15 -10.58
C GLY A 73 10.77 -18.99 -9.23
N TRP A 74 10.35 -20.07 -8.57
CA TRP A 74 9.72 -20.00 -7.25
C TRP A 74 10.76 -20.03 -6.13
N LEU A 75 10.42 -19.39 -5.01
CA LEU A 75 11.21 -19.45 -3.79
C LEU A 75 10.97 -20.77 -3.08
N GLU A 76 12.06 -21.41 -2.69
CA GLU A 76 12.05 -22.56 -1.80
C GLU A 76 12.96 -22.27 -0.62
N PRO A 77 12.69 -22.85 0.56
CA PRO A 77 13.55 -22.68 1.71
C PRO A 77 14.93 -23.30 1.43
N THR A 78 15.96 -22.64 1.95
CA THR A 78 17.19 -23.35 2.33
C THR A 78 17.17 -23.58 3.83
N GLU A 79 18.03 -24.45 4.33
CA GLU A 79 18.24 -24.63 5.78
C GLU A 79 19.18 -23.57 6.38
N VAL A 80 19.51 -22.51 5.62
CA VAL A 80 20.45 -21.47 6.03
C VAL A 80 19.69 -20.28 6.62
N LEU A 81 19.69 -20.19 7.95
CA LEU A 81 19.09 -19.06 8.67
C LEU A 81 19.78 -17.75 8.26
N ALA A 82 18.98 -16.72 7.95
CA ALA A 82 19.47 -15.46 7.45
C ALA A 82 19.75 -14.46 8.57
N HIS A 83 20.91 -13.83 8.54
CA HIS A 83 21.27 -12.69 9.39
C HIS A 83 21.35 -11.39 8.59
N GLU A 84 21.48 -10.28 9.33
CA GLU A 84 21.78 -8.98 8.77
C GLU A 84 22.97 -9.05 7.79
N PRO A 85 22.94 -8.35 6.63
CA PRO A 85 23.96 -8.46 5.61
C PRO A 85 25.40 -8.27 6.11
N ASN A 86 25.61 -7.43 7.12
CA ASN A 86 26.91 -7.16 7.74
C ASN A 86 27.37 -8.21 8.77
N ALA A 87 26.48 -9.14 9.15
CA ALA A 87 26.74 -10.18 10.16
C ALA A 87 26.75 -11.61 9.57
N ARG A 88 26.60 -11.76 8.25
CA ARG A 88 26.48 -13.06 7.59
C ARG A 88 27.77 -13.88 7.66
N GLY A 89 27.61 -15.18 7.92
CA GLY A 89 28.67 -16.17 7.79
C GLY A 89 28.92 -16.59 6.33
N TYR A 90 29.94 -17.41 6.13
CA TYR A 90 30.35 -17.89 4.79
C TYR A 90 29.22 -18.64 4.05
N ALA A 91 28.48 -19.50 4.76
CA ALA A 91 27.40 -20.29 4.17
C ALA A 91 26.24 -19.41 3.66
N GLU A 92 25.87 -18.38 4.42
CA GLU A 92 24.83 -17.41 4.04
C GLU A 92 25.24 -16.60 2.81
N ILE A 93 26.48 -16.10 2.79
CA ILE A 93 27.01 -15.35 1.64
C ILE A 93 27.01 -16.22 0.38
N ALA A 94 27.43 -17.48 0.50
CA ALA A 94 27.42 -18.43 -0.61
C ALA A 94 25.99 -18.73 -1.11
N ALA A 95 25.05 -18.95 -0.20
CA ALA A 95 23.65 -19.20 -0.52
C ALA A 95 22.99 -18.00 -1.20
N ALA A 96 23.21 -16.79 -0.68
CA ALA A 96 22.67 -15.55 -1.23
C ALA A 96 23.20 -15.29 -2.66
N LYS A 97 24.50 -15.51 -2.89
CA LYS A 97 25.12 -15.37 -4.22
C LYS A 97 24.62 -16.39 -5.24
N LYS A 98 24.18 -17.57 -4.78
CA LYS A 98 23.67 -18.65 -5.65
C LYS A 98 22.24 -18.38 -6.15
N GLN A 99 21.55 -17.39 -5.59
CA GLN A 99 20.17 -17.07 -5.99
C GLN A 99 20.11 -16.60 -7.45
N ASN A 100 19.30 -17.29 -8.25
CA ASN A 100 18.94 -16.78 -9.58
C ASN A 100 17.82 -15.72 -9.44
N ARG A 101 18.18 -14.55 -8.92
CA ARG A 101 17.23 -13.45 -8.65
C ARG A 101 16.54 -12.98 -9.93
N SER A 102 17.25 -12.95 -11.06
CA SER A 102 16.66 -12.56 -12.34
C SER A 102 15.54 -13.51 -12.76
N LEU A 103 15.74 -14.82 -12.63
CA LEU A 103 14.68 -15.79 -12.91
C LEU A 103 13.47 -15.63 -12.00
N PHE A 104 13.69 -15.37 -10.71
CA PHE A 104 12.60 -15.06 -9.77
C PHE A 104 11.79 -13.84 -10.25
N PHE A 105 12.44 -12.70 -10.45
CA PHE A 105 11.77 -11.46 -10.86
C PHE A 105 11.06 -11.60 -12.21
N ASN A 106 11.65 -12.31 -13.17
CA ASN A 106 11.01 -12.59 -14.47
C ASN A 106 9.80 -13.52 -14.37
N SER A 107 9.67 -14.29 -13.27
CA SER A 107 8.55 -15.22 -13.04
C SER A 107 7.40 -14.63 -12.22
N ILE A 108 7.58 -13.46 -11.61
CA ILE A 108 6.61 -12.86 -10.69
C ILE A 108 5.26 -12.66 -11.38
N ASP A 109 5.23 -12.05 -12.57
CA ASP A 109 3.97 -11.80 -13.28
C ASP A 109 3.23 -13.09 -13.65
N ARG A 110 3.96 -14.15 -14.02
CA ARG A 110 3.36 -15.46 -14.32
C ARG A 110 2.73 -16.06 -13.07
N THR A 111 3.44 -15.98 -11.94
CA THR A 111 2.97 -16.51 -10.65
C THR A 111 1.75 -15.73 -10.16
N ALA A 112 1.81 -14.39 -10.19
CA ALA A 112 0.69 -13.52 -9.84
C ALA A 112 -0.53 -13.80 -10.74
N LYS A 113 -0.34 -13.96 -12.06
CA LYS A 113 -1.43 -14.29 -12.98
C LYS A 113 -2.08 -15.65 -12.67
N ALA A 114 -1.28 -16.67 -12.34
CA ALA A 114 -1.78 -17.98 -11.98
C ALA A 114 -2.62 -17.92 -10.69
N ASN A 115 -2.15 -17.19 -9.67
CA ASN A 115 -2.87 -17.00 -8.42
C ASN A 115 -4.18 -16.21 -8.63
N ARG A 116 -4.16 -15.18 -9.48
CA ARG A 116 -5.36 -14.39 -9.83
C ARG A 116 -6.45 -15.23 -10.49
N ILE A 117 -6.09 -16.19 -11.35
CA ILE A 117 -7.07 -17.10 -12.00
C ILE A 117 -7.77 -18.01 -10.97
N MET A 118 -7.11 -18.31 -9.86
CA MET A 118 -7.71 -19.10 -8.78
C MET A 118 -8.62 -18.29 -7.86
N ARG A 119 -8.66 -16.96 -8.00
CA ARG A 119 -9.58 -16.10 -7.24
C ARG A 119 -10.94 -16.07 -7.92
N GLU A 120 -11.99 -15.99 -7.11
CA GLU A 120 -13.32 -15.71 -7.64
C GLU A 120 -13.29 -14.35 -8.35
N PRO A 121 -13.73 -14.28 -9.62
CA PRO A 121 -13.83 -13.01 -10.31
C PRO A 121 -14.85 -12.14 -9.58
N MET A 122 -14.38 -11.01 -9.05
CA MET A 122 -15.30 -9.94 -8.67
C MET A 122 -15.90 -9.39 -9.95
N ALA A 123 -17.23 -9.20 -9.96
CA ALA A 123 -17.87 -8.48 -11.06
C ALA A 123 -17.23 -7.09 -11.15
N GLU A 124 -16.90 -6.65 -12.37
CA GLU A 124 -16.49 -5.27 -12.59
C GLU A 124 -17.66 -4.35 -12.26
N ASP A 125 -17.52 -3.59 -11.18
CA ASP A 125 -18.44 -2.53 -10.83
C ASP A 125 -17.95 -1.24 -11.49
N ASN A 126 -18.59 -0.90 -12.61
CA ASN A 126 -18.27 0.31 -13.37
C ASN A 126 -18.69 1.61 -12.67
N THR A 127 -19.30 1.54 -11.47
CA THR A 127 -19.56 2.72 -10.64
C THR A 127 -18.37 3.10 -9.76
N LEU A 128 -17.37 2.23 -9.65
CA LEU A 128 -16.17 2.48 -8.87
C LEU A 128 -15.02 2.95 -9.76
N LEU A 129 -14.10 3.71 -9.15
CA LEU A 129 -12.88 4.14 -9.84
C LEU A 129 -12.13 2.90 -10.40
N PRO A 130 -11.75 2.90 -11.69
CA PRO A 130 -11.02 1.79 -12.26
C PRO A 130 -9.70 1.53 -11.51
N HIS A 131 -9.44 0.28 -11.14
CA HIS A 131 -8.30 -0.09 -10.30
C HIS A 131 -7.01 -0.38 -11.11
N LEU A 132 -6.99 -0.05 -12.40
CA LEU A 132 -5.87 -0.26 -13.33
C LEU A 132 -5.65 0.99 -14.19
N GLY A 133 -4.48 1.08 -14.83
CA GLY A 133 -4.11 2.14 -15.76
C GLY A 133 -3.78 3.45 -15.06
N LYS A 134 -3.82 4.53 -15.84
CA LYS A 134 -3.64 5.90 -15.35
C LYS A 134 -5.00 6.48 -15.01
N GLN A 135 -5.23 6.75 -13.73
CA GLN A 135 -6.49 7.31 -13.24
C GLN A 135 -6.27 8.73 -12.72
N LYS A 136 -7.15 9.65 -13.11
CA LYS A 136 -7.18 11.01 -12.55
C LYS A 136 -8.14 11.07 -11.38
N ILE A 137 -7.71 11.69 -10.28
CA ILE A 137 -8.49 11.78 -9.04
C ILE A 137 -8.50 13.23 -8.55
N PRO A 138 -9.66 13.89 -8.43
CA PRO A 138 -9.72 15.25 -7.90
C PRO A 138 -9.51 15.24 -6.39
N VAL A 139 -8.76 16.21 -5.88
CA VAL A 139 -8.58 16.45 -4.44
C VAL A 139 -8.83 17.93 -4.16
N ILE A 140 -9.91 18.23 -3.44
CA ILE A 140 -10.25 19.60 -3.05
C ILE A 140 -9.78 19.82 -1.61
N LEU A 141 -8.84 20.74 -1.41
CA LEU A 141 -8.42 21.16 -0.07
C LEU A 141 -9.42 22.15 0.50
N VAL A 142 -9.98 21.84 1.66
CA VAL A 142 -11.06 22.60 2.28
C VAL A 142 -10.61 23.15 3.64
N GLU A 143 -10.83 24.44 3.84
CA GLU A 143 -10.77 25.10 5.14
C GLU A 143 -12.19 25.43 5.63
N PHE A 144 -12.39 25.36 6.94
CA PHE A 144 -13.63 25.79 7.57
C PHE A 144 -13.52 27.27 7.96
N SER A 145 -14.66 27.90 8.22
CA SER A 145 -14.66 29.33 8.59
C SER A 145 -13.85 29.62 9.86
N ASP A 146 -13.81 28.65 10.77
CA ASP A 146 -13.15 28.67 12.09
C ASP A 146 -11.87 27.82 12.19
N VAL A 147 -11.59 26.94 11.22
CA VAL A 147 -10.42 26.03 11.24
C VAL A 147 -9.65 26.11 9.91
N PRO A 148 -8.57 26.92 9.83
CA PRO A 148 -7.69 26.98 8.66
C PRO A 148 -6.62 25.89 8.67
N PHE A 149 -5.94 25.67 7.53
CA PHE A 149 -4.75 24.85 7.48
C PHE A 149 -3.61 25.49 8.30
N THR A 150 -2.82 24.64 8.94
CA THR A 150 -1.61 25.04 9.68
C THR A 150 -0.33 24.95 8.84
N VAL A 151 -0.42 24.37 7.64
CA VAL A 151 0.68 24.22 6.70
C VAL A 151 0.79 25.50 5.86
N ASN A 152 2.00 26.03 5.68
CA ASN A 152 2.22 27.31 5.00
C ASN A 152 1.72 27.32 3.53
N ASN A 153 2.00 26.26 2.77
CA ASN A 153 1.58 26.11 1.37
C ASN A 153 0.76 24.82 1.19
N PRO A 154 -0.51 24.76 1.63
CA PRO A 154 -1.28 23.52 1.64
C PRO A 154 -1.32 22.84 0.27
N LYS A 155 -1.62 23.59 -0.81
CA LYS A 155 -1.67 23.05 -2.17
C LYS A 155 -0.36 22.38 -2.59
N GLU A 156 0.77 23.05 -2.36
CA GLU A 156 2.09 22.52 -2.74
C GLU A 156 2.45 21.28 -1.91
N THR A 157 2.24 21.35 -0.59
CA THR A 157 2.53 20.24 0.33
C THR A 157 1.69 19.01 0.01
N PHE A 158 0.37 19.17 -0.17
CA PHE A 158 -0.50 18.04 -0.51
C PHE A 158 -0.25 17.52 -1.92
N ASN A 159 0.06 18.40 -2.88
CA ASN A 159 0.47 17.95 -4.21
C ASN A 159 1.76 17.11 -4.15
N LYS A 160 2.75 17.51 -3.35
CA LYS A 160 3.96 16.71 -3.15
C LYS A 160 3.65 15.39 -2.44
N TYR A 161 2.86 15.42 -1.37
CA TYR A 161 2.42 14.23 -0.63
C TYR A 161 1.69 13.22 -1.53
N LEU A 162 0.85 13.69 -2.45
CA LEU A 162 0.04 12.84 -3.33
C LEU A 162 0.80 12.41 -4.59
N ASN A 163 1.56 13.30 -5.24
CA ASN A 163 2.11 13.10 -6.58
C ASN A 163 3.64 13.03 -6.66
N GLY A 164 4.37 13.26 -5.56
CA GLY A 164 5.84 13.26 -5.55
C GLY A 164 6.44 12.02 -6.21
N LYS A 165 7.39 12.21 -7.14
CA LYS A 165 7.99 11.11 -7.91
C LYS A 165 9.21 10.51 -7.21
N GLU A 166 9.91 11.34 -6.44
CA GLU A 166 11.10 10.97 -5.69
C GLU A 166 10.75 10.44 -4.29
N LEU A 167 11.70 9.70 -3.71
CA LEU A 167 11.62 9.27 -2.32
C LEU A 167 11.86 10.45 -1.40
N PHE A 168 11.04 10.54 -0.36
CA PHE A 168 11.14 11.60 0.63
C PHE A 168 12.23 11.29 1.65
N ASN A 169 12.90 12.34 2.11
CA ASN A 169 13.87 12.26 3.18
C ASN A 169 13.79 13.48 4.10
N LYS A 170 14.24 13.31 5.34
CA LYS A 170 14.16 14.35 6.38
C LYS A 170 14.86 15.67 6.03
N THR A 171 15.83 15.65 5.12
CA THR A 171 16.67 16.81 4.79
C THR A 171 16.00 17.66 3.72
N ASN A 172 15.49 17.03 2.66
CA ASN A 172 14.90 17.74 1.53
C ASN A 172 13.38 17.87 1.62
N ASP A 173 12.73 17.01 2.43
CA ASP A 173 11.28 16.88 2.53
C ASP A 173 10.80 16.86 4.00
N PRO A 174 11.25 17.80 4.86
CA PRO A 174 10.88 17.81 6.27
C PRO A 174 9.36 17.89 6.50
N GLU A 175 8.60 18.48 5.57
CA GLU A 175 7.15 18.60 5.59
C GLU A 175 6.40 17.29 5.31
N MET A 176 7.09 16.25 4.85
CA MET A 176 6.52 14.90 4.63
C MET A 176 6.54 14.03 5.90
N GLY A 177 6.93 14.61 7.04
CA GLY A 177 7.00 13.93 8.33
C GLY A 177 7.14 14.90 9.50
N TYR A 178 7.55 14.36 10.65
CA TYR A 178 7.82 15.12 11.86
C TYR A 178 8.92 14.46 12.68
N PHE A 179 9.53 15.21 13.60
CA PHE A 179 10.47 14.66 14.58
C PHE A 179 9.71 14.27 15.85
N ASN A 180 9.87 13.03 16.30
CA ASN A 180 9.33 12.61 17.58
C ASN A 180 10.13 13.22 18.75
N SER A 181 9.63 13.07 19.97
CA SER A 181 10.26 13.64 21.18
C SER A 181 11.68 13.11 21.48
N LYS A 182 12.12 12.04 20.79
CA LYS A 182 13.46 11.46 20.90
C LYS A 182 14.39 11.88 19.75
N GLY A 183 13.96 12.81 18.88
CA GLY A 183 14.72 13.31 17.74
C GLY A 183 14.74 12.38 16.52
N GLY A 184 13.92 11.32 16.50
CA GLY A 184 13.75 10.44 15.35
C GLY A 184 12.78 11.04 14.34
N PHE A 185 13.15 11.07 13.06
CA PHE A 185 12.24 11.48 11.99
C PHE A 185 11.25 10.35 11.68
N VAL A 186 9.97 10.68 11.74
CA VAL A 186 8.84 9.81 11.36
C VAL A 186 8.14 10.50 10.21
N GLY A 187 8.22 9.92 9.02
CA GLY A 187 7.67 10.54 7.82
C GLY A 187 7.37 9.53 6.74
N ASN A 188 6.67 10.01 5.71
CA ASN A 188 6.38 9.23 4.53
C ASN A 188 7.68 8.95 3.77
N TYR A 189 7.81 7.75 3.21
CA TYR A 189 8.97 7.36 2.39
C TYR A 189 8.83 7.80 0.92
N GLY A 190 7.60 7.98 0.46
CA GLY A 190 7.26 8.45 -0.89
C GLY A 190 5.80 8.89 -0.93
N SER A 191 5.36 9.37 -2.09
CA SER A 191 4.00 9.86 -2.27
C SER A 191 2.95 8.75 -2.33
N VAL A 192 1.68 9.11 -2.15
CA VAL A 192 0.55 8.20 -2.31
C VAL A 192 0.51 7.59 -3.72
N GLY A 193 0.69 8.41 -4.76
CA GLY A 193 0.73 7.93 -6.14
C GLY A 193 1.88 6.95 -6.39
N ARG A 194 3.05 7.21 -5.79
CA ARG A 194 4.20 6.30 -5.85
C ARG A 194 3.91 4.98 -5.14
N TYR A 195 3.29 5.02 -3.97
CA TYR A 195 2.89 3.82 -3.22
C TYR A 195 2.03 2.89 -4.09
N PHE A 196 0.97 3.42 -4.71
CA PHE A 196 0.06 2.63 -5.53
C PHE A 196 0.73 2.11 -6.81
N SER A 197 1.57 2.93 -7.45
CA SER A 197 2.35 2.51 -8.62
C SER A 197 3.33 1.38 -8.27
N ASP A 198 4.08 1.50 -7.18
CA ASP A 198 5.07 0.49 -6.80
C ASP A 198 4.40 -0.83 -6.37
N MET A 199 3.30 -0.77 -5.62
CA MET A 199 2.57 -1.96 -5.16
C MET A 199 1.86 -2.71 -6.27
N SER A 200 1.40 -1.99 -7.29
CA SER A 200 0.75 -2.59 -8.46
C SER A 200 1.73 -2.99 -9.57
N PHE A 201 3.04 -2.85 -9.36
CA PHE A 201 4.06 -3.00 -10.41
C PHE A 201 3.77 -2.14 -11.65
N GLY A 202 3.28 -0.91 -11.43
CA GLY A 202 2.90 0.04 -12.47
C GLY A 202 1.56 -0.24 -13.13
N LYS A 203 0.80 -1.25 -12.67
CA LYS A 203 -0.53 -1.57 -13.24
C LYS A 203 -1.60 -0.56 -12.84
N PHE A 204 -1.42 0.16 -11.74
CA PHE A 204 -2.30 1.25 -11.28
C PHE A 204 -1.46 2.48 -10.94
N THR A 205 -1.71 3.57 -11.67
CA THR A 205 -0.92 4.80 -11.63
C THR A 205 -1.84 6.01 -11.43
N PRO A 206 -2.30 6.25 -10.20
CA PRO A 206 -3.16 7.40 -9.92
C PRO A 206 -2.40 8.72 -10.03
N GLU A 207 -3.07 9.75 -10.53
CA GLU A 207 -2.64 11.13 -10.64
C GLU A 207 -3.67 12.02 -9.97
N PHE A 208 -3.25 12.79 -8.97
CA PHE A 208 -4.15 13.59 -8.16
C PHE A 208 -4.13 15.06 -8.60
N ASP A 209 -5.28 15.60 -8.98
CA ASP A 209 -5.41 17.02 -9.30
C ASP A 209 -5.82 17.77 -8.03
N VAL A 210 -4.89 18.55 -7.45
CA VAL A 210 -5.10 19.24 -6.16
C VAL A 210 -5.62 20.66 -6.36
N TYR A 211 -6.81 20.92 -5.85
CA TYR A 211 -7.51 22.21 -5.88
C TYR A 211 -7.58 22.87 -4.50
N GLY A 212 -7.80 24.18 -4.47
CA GLY A 212 -7.84 24.97 -3.24
C GLY A 212 -6.47 25.36 -2.69
N PRO A 213 -6.36 25.68 -1.39
CA PRO A 213 -7.43 25.59 -0.39
C PRO A 213 -8.60 26.54 -0.67
N VAL A 214 -9.83 26.06 -0.48
CA VAL A 214 -11.06 26.87 -0.48
C VAL A 214 -11.59 27.00 0.94
N LYS A 215 -11.99 28.21 1.32
CA LYS A 215 -12.56 28.47 2.63
C LYS A 215 -14.08 28.46 2.57
N LEU A 216 -14.70 27.47 3.23
CA LEU A 216 -16.16 27.37 3.33
C LEU A 216 -16.72 28.38 4.34
N SER A 217 -17.99 28.72 4.15
CA SER A 217 -18.70 29.68 5.00
C SER A 217 -19.06 29.12 6.38
N LYS A 218 -19.31 27.81 6.47
CA LYS A 218 -19.70 27.11 7.70
C LYS A 218 -18.49 26.64 8.52
N THR A 219 -18.73 26.39 9.80
CA THR A 219 -17.70 25.92 10.75
C THR A 219 -17.44 24.42 10.61
N LEU A 220 -16.33 23.93 11.14
CA LEU A 220 -16.05 22.48 11.20
C LEU A 220 -17.20 21.71 11.85
N LYS A 221 -17.78 22.26 12.91
CA LYS A 221 -18.86 21.63 13.68
C LYS A 221 -20.15 21.47 12.88
N ASP A 222 -20.43 22.37 11.95
CA ASP A 222 -21.64 22.31 11.13
C ASP A 222 -21.63 21.10 10.19
N TYR A 223 -20.44 20.63 9.77
CA TYR A 223 -20.28 19.42 8.97
C TYR A 223 -19.96 18.19 9.81
N GLY A 224 -19.10 18.32 10.83
CA GLY A 224 -18.54 17.23 11.62
C GLY A 224 -18.96 17.29 13.09
N ALA A 225 -20.26 17.17 13.36
CA ALA A 225 -20.85 17.37 14.70
C ALA A 225 -20.39 16.37 15.80
N GLY A 226 -19.45 15.47 15.49
CA GLY A 226 -18.77 14.59 16.46
C GLY A 226 -19.48 13.26 16.73
N TYR A 227 -20.65 13.03 16.12
CA TYR A 227 -21.35 11.75 16.13
C TYR A 227 -21.91 11.49 14.72
N SER A 228 -21.70 10.29 14.17
CA SER A 228 -21.93 10.00 12.75
C SER A 228 -23.35 10.33 12.24
N ALA A 229 -24.37 10.19 13.08
CA ALA A 229 -25.76 10.51 12.71
C ALA A 229 -26.04 12.02 12.54
N GLN A 230 -25.09 12.88 12.94
CA GLN A 230 -25.21 14.34 12.90
C GLN A 230 -24.21 14.98 11.93
N GLU A 231 -23.41 14.17 11.23
CA GLU A 231 -22.45 14.66 10.25
C GLU A 231 -23.17 14.99 8.93
N ASP A 232 -22.86 16.16 8.37
CA ASP A 232 -23.38 16.61 7.07
C ASP A 232 -22.29 16.49 6.01
N MET A 233 -21.88 15.26 5.73
CA MET A 233 -20.85 15.01 4.72
C MET A 233 -21.32 15.32 3.29
N ASN A 234 -22.60 15.14 3.02
CA ASN A 234 -23.19 15.51 1.73
C ASN A 234 -23.13 17.04 1.54
N GLY A 235 -23.46 17.82 2.58
CA GLY A 235 -23.31 19.26 2.56
C GLY A 235 -21.86 19.70 2.40
N LEU A 236 -20.90 19.02 3.05
CA LEU A 236 -19.48 19.32 2.86
C LEU A 236 -19.04 19.11 1.40
N LEU A 237 -19.42 17.97 0.80
CA LEU A 237 -19.07 17.68 -0.59
C LEU A 237 -19.73 18.68 -1.55
N ALA A 238 -21.02 19.00 -1.35
CA ALA A 238 -21.72 19.98 -2.18
C ALA A 238 -21.10 21.38 -2.08
N ASP A 239 -20.80 21.86 -0.87
CA ASP A 239 -20.20 23.17 -0.64
C ASP A 239 -18.77 23.22 -1.20
N ALA A 240 -17.98 22.14 -1.06
CA ALA A 240 -16.63 22.04 -1.59
C ALA A 240 -16.58 22.02 -3.13
N CYS A 241 -17.43 21.21 -3.79
CA CYS A 241 -17.53 21.18 -5.24
C CYS A 241 -18.00 22.53 -5.79
N SER A 242 -19.03 23.13 -5.17
CA SER A 242 -19.52 24.46 -5.56
C SER A 242 -18.45 25.54 -5.44
N ALA A 243 -17.55 25.45 -4.45
CA ALA A 243 -16.48 26.41 -4.23
C ALA A 243 -15.39 26.39 -5.31
N VAL A 244 -15.28 25.30 -6.09
CA VAL A 244 -14.29 25.15 -7.17
C VAL A 244 -14.93 24.99 -8.55
N ASP A 245 -16.25 25.04 -8.65
CA ASP A 245 -17.02 24.78 -9.90
C ASP A 245 -16.60 25.71 -11.06
N GLY A 246 -16.20 26.95 -10.76
CA GLY A 246 -15.69 27.88 -11.76
C GLY A 246 -14.27 27.58 -12.27
N ASP A 247 -13.50 26.78 -11.54
CA ASP A 247 -12.08 26.50 -11.81
C ASP A 247 -11.82 25.04 -12.24
N VAL A 248 -12.80 24.16 -12.05
CA VAL A 248 -12.66 22.71 -12.24
C VAL A 248 -13.68 22.19 -13.24
N ASP A 249 -13.18 21.62 -14.33
CA ASP A 249 -14.01 20.79 -15.22
C ASP A 249 -14.15 19.39 -14.61
N PHE A 250 -15.28 19.11 -13.97
CA PHE A 250 -15.52 17.81 -13.32
C PHE A 250 -15.73 16.66 -14.31
N SER A 251 -16.07 16.94 -15.58
CA SER A 251 -16.30 15.91 -16.60
C SER A 251 -15.03 15.09 -16.89
N GLN A 252 -13.85 15.64 -16.62
CA GLN A 252 -12.58 14.93 -16.78
C GLN A 252 -12.37 13.78 -15.76
N TYR A 253 -13.21 13.73 -14.71
CA TYR A 253 -13.17 12.71 -13.65
C TYR A 253 -14.29 11.67 -13.78
N ASP A 254 -15.18 11.83 -14.77
CA ASP A 254 -16.24 10.89 -15.11
C ASP A 254 -15.66 9.67 -15.85
N SER A 255 -15.09 8.75 -15.09
CA SER A 255 -14.35 7.60 -15.62
C SER A 255 -15.21 6.58 -16.38
N ASN A 256 -16.54 6.60 -16.17
CA ASN A 256 -17.48 5.69 -16.81
C ASN A 256 -18.38 6.38 -17.86
N ASN A 257 -18.25 7.71 -18.01
CA ASN A 257 -19.03 8.56 -18.91
C ASN A 257 -20.54 8.50 -18.67
N ASP A 258 -20.97 8.34 -17.42
CA ASP A 258 -22.38 8.27 -17.06
C ASP A 258 -22.99 9.65 -16.71
N GLY A 259 -22.16 10.69 -16.64
CA GLY A 259 -22.55 12.07 -16.37
C GLY A 259 -22.85 12.37 -14.90
N ASN A 260 -22.47 11.48 -13.96
CA ASN A 260 -22.60 11.69 -12.51
C ASN A 260 -21.28 11.57 -11.74
#